data_AF-A0A7Y5W3F8-F1
#
_entry.id   AF-A0A7Y5W3F8-F1
#
_cell.length_a   1.000
_cell.length_b   1.000
_cell.length_c   1.000
_cell.angle_alpha   90.00
_cell.angle_beta   90.00
_cell.angle_gamma   90.00
#
_symmetry.space_group_name_H-M   'P 1'
#
loop_
_entity.id
_entity.type
_entity.pdbx_description
1 polymer ?
#
loop_
_entity_poly.entity_id
_entity_poly.type
_entity_poly.pdbx_seq_one_letter_code
_entity_poly.pdbx_strand_id
1 'polypeptide(L)'
;MLYERLCSRIGHIHAPAADPTRQALAAYWDAIRTVVADLEITDREVAYVLGEQNRLGLTPDQIRSVHAKAFASVIAQFAEDRSVDDRESRKLQRLHQCLSRLGWAPGE
;
A
#
# COMPACT_ATOMS: atom_id res chain seq x y z
N MET A 1 -1.83 -13.36 61.78
CA MET A 1 -2.34 -13.14 60.41
C MET A 1 -1.65 -11.91 59.85
N LEU A 2 -0.58 -12.09 59.10
CA LEU A 2 0.14 -11.03 58.39
C LEU A 2 -0.23 -11.18 56.92
N TYR A 3 -0.90 -10.18 56.35
CA TYR A 3 -1.21 -10.11 54.92
C TYR A 3 0.08 -9.79 54.16
N GLU A 4 0.57 -10.77 53.40
CA GLU A 4 1.69 -10.58 52.49
C GLU A 4 1.30 -9.64 51.34
N ARG A 5 2.17 -8.66 51.13
CA ARG A 5 2.17 -7.72 50.02
C ARG A 5 2.28 -8.46 48.69
N LEU A 6 1.23 -8.45 47.89
CA LEU A 6 1.33 -8.70 46.45
C LEU A 6 1.75 -7.40 45.76
N CYS A 7 3.07 -7.17 45.69
CA CYS A 7 3.66 -6.23 44.75
C CYS A 7 3.50 -6.80 43.34
N SER A 8 2.43 -6.41 42.64
CA SER A 8 2.22 -6.77 41.24
C SER A 8 3.27 -6.07 40.39
N ARG A 9 4.22 -6.86 39.85
CA ARG A 9 5.14 -6.47 38.78
C ARG A 9 4.33 -6.29 37.50
N ILE A 10 3.69 -5.13 37.34
CA ILE A 10 3.17 -4.71 36.03
C ILE A 10 4.39 -4.35 35.19
N GLY A 11 4.83 -5.33 34.40
CA GLY A 11 5.84 -5.11 33.36
C GLY A 11 5.35 -3.99 32.45
N HIS A 12 6.23 -3.01 32.22
CA HIS A 12 6.09 -2.08 31.13
C HIS A 12 5.87 -2.87 29.84
N ILE A 13 4.64 -2.86 29.33
CA ILE A 13 4.39 -3.21 27.93
C ILE A 13 5.02 -2.07 27.14
N HIS A 14 6.26 -2.26 26.69
CA HIS A 14 6.81 -1.39 25.66
C HIS A 14 5.84 -1.47 24.48
N ALA A 15 5.10 -0.38 24.22
CA ALA A 15 4.41 -0.24 22.95
C ALA A 15 5.45 -0.55 21.85
N PRO A 16 5.16 -1.47 20.91
CA PRO A 16 6.13 -1.80 19.88
C PRO A 16 6.49 -0.50 19.16
N ALA A 17 7.75 -0.09 19.30
CA ALA A 17 8.28 1.05 18.58
C ALA A 17 7.95 0.83 17.10
N ALA A 18 7.21 1.77 16.50
CA ALA A 18 6.67 1.57 15.18
C ALA A 18 7.82 1.39 14.17
N ASP A 19 7.78 0.28 13.44
CA ASP A 19 8.77 -0.04 12.42
C ASP A 19 8.75 1.03 11.32
N PRO A 20 9.85 1.80 11.14
CA PRO A 20 9.90 2.90 10.18
C PRO A 20 9.72 2.42 8.73
N THR A 21 10.17 1.21 8.39
CA THR A 21 9.95 0.63 7.07
C THR A 21 8.47 0.34 6.84
N ARG A 22 7.80 -0.22 7.85
CA ARG A 22 6.36 -0.47 7.79
C ARG A 22 5.56 0.83 7.65
N GLN A 23 5.98 1.89 8.34
CA GLN A 23 5.36 3.22 8.22
C GLN A 23 5.55 3.80 6.81
N ALA A 24 6.75 3.71 6.25
CA ALA A 24 7.03 4.17 4.89
C ALA A 24 6.19 3.43 3.85
N LEU A 25 6.09 2.10 3.96
CA LEU A 25 5.23 1.30 3.08
C LEU A 25 3.75 1.64 3.22
N ALA A 26 3.28 1.92 4.44
CA ALA A 26 1.90 2.33 4.67
C ALA A 26 1.60 3.71 4.06
N ALA A 27 2.49 4.68 4.26
CA ALA A 27 2.36 6.01 3.66
C ALA A 27 2.35 5.94 2.13
N TYR A 28 3.25 5.14 1.54
CA TYR A 28 3.28 4.95 0.10
C TYR A 28 2.04 4.24 -0.44
N TRP A 29 1.53 3.24 0.28
CA TRP A 29 0.26 2.58 -0.04
C TRP A 29 -0.91 3.58 -0.07
N ASP A 30 -0.97 4.49 0.89
CA ASP A 30 -2.02 5.52 0.95
C ASP A 30 -1.91 6.52 -0.21
N ALA A 31 -0.69 6.93 -0.56
CA ALA A 31 -0.45 7.77 -1.73
C ALA A 31 -0.92 7.09 -3.02
N ILE A 32 -0.56 5.82 -3.22
CA ILE A 32 -1.00 5.04 -4.39
C ILE A 32 -2.51 4.93 -4.44
N ARG A 33 -3.16 4.52 -3.34
CA ARG A 33 -4.63 4.41 -3.29
C ARG A 33 -5.33 5.72 -3.63
N THR A 34 -4.77 6.84 -3.19
CA THR A 34 -5.33 8.16 -3.44
C THR A 34 -5.30 8.48 -4.93
N VAL A 35 -4.15 8.31 -5.59
CA VAL A 35 -3.98 8.70 -7.01
C VAL A 35 -4.60 7.72 -8.01
N VAL A 36 -4.94 6.49 -7.59
CA VAL A 36 -5.57 5.50 -8.49
C VAL A 36 -7.08 5.35 -8.22
N ALA A 37 -7.65 6.14 -7.32
CA ALA A 37 -9.04 5.99 -6.87
C ALA A 37 -10.06 6.19 -8.01
N ASP A 38 -9.81 7.14 -8.91
CA ASP A 38 -10.63 7.46 -10.07
C ASP A 38 -10.14 6.81 -11.38
N LEU A 39 -9.02 6.08 -11.30
CA LEU A 39 -8.34 5.45 -12.44
C LEU A 39 -7.84 6.45 -13.51
N GLU A 40 -7.59 7.69 -13.11
CA GLU A 40 -6.97 8.72 -13.94
C GLU A 40 -5.83 9.38 -13.15
N ILE A 41 -4.61 9.35 -13.69
CA ILE A 41 -3.47 9.98 -13.03
C ILE A 41 -2.98 11.19 -13.82
N THR A 42 -2.91 12.34 -13.19
CA THR A 42 -2.36 13.57 -13.78
C THR A 42 -0.84 13.60 -13.67
N ASP A 43 -0.17 14.44 -14.48
CA ASP A 43 1.29 14.62 -14.38
C ASP A 43 1.72 15.14 -12.99
N ARG A 44 0.87 15.92 -12.35
CA ARG A 44 1.08 16.42 -10.99
C ARG A 44 1.07 15.29 -9.96
N GLU A 45 0.16 14.34 -10.10
CA GLU A 45 0.07 13.17 -9.22
C GLU A 45 1.22 12.21 -9.44
N VAL A 46 1.64 12.00 -10.70
CA VAL A 46 2.86 11.26 -11.02
C VAL A 46 4.06 11.90 -10.32
N ALA A 47 4.25 13.22 -10.48
CA ALA A 47 5.36 13.92 -9.85
C ALA A 47 5.32 13.84 -8.31
N TYR A 48 4.12 13.94 -7.72
CA TYR A 48 3.91 13.77 -6.29
C TYR A 48 4.32 12.37 -5.81
N VAL A 49 3.83 11.31 -6.46
CA VAL A 49 4.12 9.93 -6.05
C VAL A 49 5.59 9.58 -6.25
N LEU A 50 6.22 10.02 -7.34
CA LEU A 50 7.67 9.85 -7.54
C LEU A 50 8.48 10.62 -6.49
N GLY A 51 8.01 11.79 -6.06
CA GLY A 51 8.57 12.52 -4.92
C GLY A 51 8.48 11.73 -3.62
N GLU A 52 7.32 11.11 -3.35
CA GLU A 52 7.11 10.27 -2.18
C GLU A 52 8.00 9.02 -2.18
N GLN A 53 8.20 8.36 -3.32
CA GLN A 53 9.13 7.23 -3.45
C GLN A 53 10.54 7.60 -2.96
N ASN A 54 11.04 8.75 -3.41
CA ASN A 54 12.36 9.26 -3.02
C ASN A 54 12.39 9.70 -1.55
N ARG A 55 11.37 10.43 -1.08
CA ARG A 55 11.27 10.92 0.30
C ARG A 55 11.24 9.79 1.33
N LEU A 56 10.55 8.70 1.00
CA LEU A 56 10.39 7.54 1.86
C LEU A 56 11.58 6.57 1.78
N GLY A 57 12.52 6.78 0.85
CA GLY A 57 13.72 5.95 0.70
C GLY A 57 13.40 4.50 0.35
N LEU A 58 12.31 4.26 -0.38
CA LEU A 58 11.87 2.91 -0.71
C LEU A 58 12.77 2.27 -1.75
N THR A 59 13.05 0.98 -1.57
CA THR A 59 13.77 0.20 -2.58
C THR A 59 12.86 -0.11 -3.77
N PRO A 60 13.42 -0.39 -4.96
CA PRO A 60 12.64 -0.83 -6.10
C PRO A 60 11.74 -2.05 -5.80
N ASP A 61 12.23 -2.99 -4.99
CA ASP A 61 11.49 -4.19 -4.60
C ASP A 61 10.27 -3.86 -3.74
N GLN A 62 10.44 -2.93 -2.79
CA GLN A 62 9.36 -2.42 -1.96
C GLN A 62 8.30 -1.71 -2.80
N ILE A 63 8.72 -0.85 -3.73
CA ILE A 63 7.83 -0.15 -4.66
C ILE A 63 7.04 -1.17 -5.49
N ARG A 64 7.72 -2.17 -6.09
CA ARG A 64 7.07 -3.24 -6.86
C ARG A 64 6.07 -4.03 -6.02
N SER A 65 6.40 -4.32 -4.76
CA SER A 65 5.49 -5.05 -3.87
C SER A 65 4.19 -4.27 -3.59
N VAL A 66 4.27 -2.95 -3.43
CA VAL A 66 3.11 -2.09 -3.20
C VAL A 66 2.26 -1.94 -4.45
N HIS A 67 2.88 -1.79 -5.63
CA HIS A 67 2.16 -1.78 -6.90
C HIS A 67 1.45 -3.12 -7.18
N ALA A 68 2.12 -4.25 -6.93
CA ALA A 68 1.51 -5.57 -7.05
C ALA A 68 0.31 -5.73 -6.11
N LYS A 69 0.43 -5.24 -4.86
CA LYS A 69 -0.67 -5.22 -3.90
C LYS A 69 -1.84 -4.36 -4.39
N ALA A 70 -1.58 -3.19 -4.99
CA ALA A 70 -2.63 -2.31 -5.52
C ALA A 70 -3.43 -3.02 -6.61
N PHE A 71 -2.74 -3.59 -7.58
CA PHE A 71 -3.35 -4.35 -8.66
C PHE A 71 -4.14 -5.56 -8.16
N ALA A 72 -3.55 -6.36 -7.27
CA ALA A 72 -4.20 -7.53 -6.68
C ALA A 72 -5.46 -7.14 -5.89
N SER A 73 -5.44 -5.99 -5.20
CA SER A 73 -6.60 -5.51 -4.43
C SER A 73 -7.79 -5.14 -5.31
N VAL A 74 -7.56 -4.72 -6.55
CA VAL A 74 -8.63 -4.42 -7.51
C VAL A 74 -9.13 -5.69 -8.18
N ILE A 75 -8.24 -6.64 -8.52
CA ILE A 75 -8.65 -7.97 -8.99
C ILE A 75 -9.53 -8.66 -7.94
N ALA A 76 -9.15 -8.61 -6.66
CA ALA A 76 -9.89 -9.23 -5.58
C ALA A 76 -11.34 -8.72 -5.47
N GLN A 77 -11.58 -7.44 -5.80
CA GLN A 77 -12.92 -6.86 -5.81
C GLN A 77 -13.81 -7.42 -6.93
N PHE A 78 -13.22 -7.80 -8.07
CA PHE A 78 -13.96 -8.38 -9.20
C PHE A 78 -14.09 -9.91 -9.11
N ALA A 79 -13.23 -10.55 -8.32
CA ALA A 79 -13.23 -12.01 -8.16
C ALA A 79 -14.43 -12.54 -7.33
N GLU A 80 -15.15 -11.68 -6.62
CA GLU A 80 -16.33 -12.06 -5.83
C GLU A 80 -17.44 -12.67 -6.72
N ASP A 81 -17.61 -12.14 -7.94
CA ASP A 81 -18.62 -12.58 -8.91
C ASP A 81 -18.12 -13.69 -9.85
N ARG A 82 -16.90 -14.20 -9.62
CA ARG A 82 -16.23 -15.30 -10.38
C ARG A 82 -16.06 -15.09 -11.88
N SER A 83 -16.36 -13.90 -12.40
CA SER A 83 -16.12 -13.52 -13.78
C SER A 83 -15.76 -12.05 -13.85
N VAL A 84 -14.75 -11.71 -14.66
CA VAL A 84 -14.41 -10.33 -14.97
C VAL A 84 -15.15 -9.94 -16.24
N ASP A 85 -16.04 -8.96 -16.18
CA ASP A 85 -16.78 -8.48 -17.35
C ASP A 85 -15.94 -7.47 -18.19
N ASP A 86 -16.50 -7.01 -19.32
CA ASP A 86 -15.85 -6.03 -20.19
C ASP A 86 -15.59 -4.69 -19.49
N ARG A 87 -16.44 -4.30 -18.52
CA ARG A 87 -16.31 -3.04 -17.78
C ARG A 87 -15.18 -3.14 -16.76
N GLU A 88 -15.07 -4.25 -16.06
CA GLU A 88 -14.02 -4.55 -15.09
C GLU A 88 -12.68 -4.73 -15.77
N SER A 89 -12.65 -5.38 -16.94
CA SER A 89 -11.47 -5.48 -17.79
C SER A 89 -10.92 -4.10 -18.17
N ARG A 90 -11.79 -3.16 -18.55
CA ARG A 90 -11.39 -1.76 -18.83
C ARG A 90 -10.85 -1.05 -17.59
N LYS A 91 -11.43 -1.30 -16.41
CA LYS A 91 -10.91 -0.73 -15.15
C LYS A 91 -9.52 -1.26 -14.83
N LEU A 92 -9.28 -2.56 -14.99
CA LEU A 92 -7.96 -3.17 -14.80
C LEU A 92 -6.93 -2.61 -15.79
N GLN A 93 -7.32 -2.41 -17.06
CA GLN A 93 -6.44 -1.81 -18.06
C GLN A 93 -6.06 -0.36 -17.70
N ARG A 94 -7.02 0.44 -17.21
CA ARG A 94 -6.75 1.80 -16.73
C ARG A 94 -5.84 1.82 -15.50
N LEU A 95 -6.09 0.92 -14.54
CA LEU A 95 -5.23 0.77 -13.37
C LEU A 95 -3.79 0.41 -13.78
N HIS A 96 -3.64 -0.55 -14.69
CA HIS A 96 -2.34 -0.92 -15.24
C HIS A 96 -1.65 0.30 -15.86
N GLN A 97 -2.34 1.06 -16.71
CA GLN A 97 -1.79 2.29 -17.31
C GLN A 97 -1.34 3.31 -16.25
N CYS A 98 -2.14 3.53 -15.19
CA CYS A 98 -1.79 4.44 -14.11
C CYS A 98 -0.50 3.98 -13.40
N LEU A 99 -0.44 2.70 -13.04
CA LEU A 99 0.72 2.13 -12.36
C LEU A 99 1.97 2.09 -13.27
N SER A 100 1.82 1.88 -14.58
CA SER A 100 2.93 1.97 -15.54
C SER A 100 3.52 3.36 -15.63
N ARG A 101 2.71 4.41 -15.53
CA ARG A 101 3.20 5.79 -15.44
C ARG A 101 3.99 6.06 -14.15
N LEU A 102 3.77 5.26 -13.11
CA LEU A 102 4.51 5.29 -11.84
C LEU A 102 5.75 4.38 -11.85
N GLY A 103 6.11 3.80 -13.01
CA GLY A 103 7.28 2.94 -13.18
C GLY A 103 7.01 1.44 -12.97
N TRP A 104 5.75 1.00 -13.03
CA TRP A 104 5.40 -0.42 -12.91
C TRP A 104 5.18 -1.10 -14.27
N ALA A 105 6.04 -2.07 -14.60
CA ALA A 105 5.85 -2.97 -15.74
C ALA A 105 5.77 -4.42 -15.23
N PRO A 106 4.57 -4.96 -14.97
CA PRO A 106 4.44 -6.37 -14.66
C PRO A 106 4.69 -7.20 -15.94
N GLY A 107 5.85 -7.87 -16.02
CA GLY A 107 6.13 -8.85 -17.08
C GLY A 107 6.83 -8.35 -18.34
N GLU A 108 7.53 -7.22 -18.28
CA GLU A 108 8.61 -6.88 -19.23
C GLU A 108 9.97 -7.39 -18.74
#